data_AF-A0A6B3FQ51-F1
#
_entry.id   AF-A0A6B3FQ51-F1
#
_cell.length_a   1.000
_cell.length_b   1.000
_cell.length_c   1.000
_cell.angle_alpha   90.00
_cell.angle_beta   90.00
_cell.angle_gamma   90.00
#
_symmetry.space_group_name_H-M   'P 1'
#
loop_
_entity.id
_entity.type
_entity.pdbx_description
1 polymer ?
#
loop_
_entity_poly.entity_id
_entity_poly.type
_entity_poly.pdbx_seq_one_letter_code
_entity_poly.pdbx_strand_id
1 'polypeptide(L)'
;AEQSLDVDFDLLVSDLCPVDLLLQRMGRLHRHPRGQDQEQRPARLRQARCLVTGVDWETGPAPEPVPGSAAIYGSYALLRSLAVLAPHLGTAGAAGRPLRLPEDISPLVQRAYGEEDPCPPEWEPVLAPARDKYRTARERQSQKAEVFRLDGVRKAGRPLIGWI
;
A
#
# COMPACT_ATOMS: atom_id res chain seq x y z
N ALA A 1 -8.73 -8.61 -7.24
CA ALA A 1 -8.79 -9.91 -6.53
C ALA A 1 -7.74 -9.91 -5.43
N GLU A 2 -8.13 -9.80 -4.17
CA GLU A 2 -7.20 -9.52 -3.05
C GLU A 2 -7.06 -10.67 -2.04
N GLN A 3 -7.87 -11.74 -2.15
CA GLN A 3 -7.83 -12.87 -1.19
C GLN A 3 -7.65 -14.23 -1.89
N SER A 4 -6.73 -15.03 -1.33
CA SER A 4 -6.47 -16.48 -1.49
C SER A 4 -6.58 -17.14 -2.88
N LEU A 5 -6.23 -16.42 -3.96
CA LEU A 5 -6.19 -17.00 -5.29
C LEU A 5 -4.74 -17.27 -5.71
N ASP A 6 -4.42 -18.53 -6.01
CA ASP A 6 -3.13 -18.92 -6.58
C ASP A 6 -3.09 -18.58 -8.07
N VAL A 7 -2.78 -17.31 -8.36
CA VAL A 7 -2.69 -16.78 -9.72
C VAL A 7 -1.30 -16.24 -10.00
N ASP A 8 -0.90 -16.40 -11.25
CA ASP A 8 0.38 -15.96 -11.80
C ASP A 8 0.11 -15.09 -13.04
N PHE A 9 0.45 -13.80 -12.93
CA PHE A 9 0.28 -12.82 -14.00
C PHE A 9 1.63 -12.47 -14.61
N ASP A 10 1.66 -12.29 -15.94
CA ASP A 10 2.85 -11.84 -16.66
C ASP A 10 3.03 -10.30 -16.61
N LEU A 11 1.95 -9.55 -16.34
CA LEU A 11 1.89 -8.11 -16.17
C LEU A 11 0.87 -7.77 -15.08
N LEU A 12 1.21 -6.84 -14.18
CA LEU A 12 0.28 -6.31 -13.19
C LEU A 12 -0.07 -4.86 -13.54
N VAL A 13 -1.35 -4.53 -13.55
CA VAL A 13 -1.85 -3.16 -13.61
C VAL A 13 -2.68 -2.94 -12.36
N SER A 14 -2.36 -1.93 -11.56
CA SER A 14 -3.05 -1.65 -10.31
C SER A 14 -3.19 -0.15 -10.13
N ASP A 15 -4.39 0.30 -9.76
CA ASP A 15 -4.53 1.62 -9.19
C ASP A 15 -3.71 1.75 -7.91
N LEU A 16 -3.30 2.98 -7.63
CA LEU A 16 -2.60 3.32 -6.40
C LEU A 16 -3.43 2.86 -5.19
N CYS A 17 -2.74 2.16 -4.31
CA CYS A 17 -3.25 1.66 -3.05
C CYS A 17 -2.11 1.73 -2.01
N PRO A 18 -2.43 1.52 -0.73
CA PRO A 18 -1.41 1.40 0.30
C PRO A 18 -0.30 0.39 -0.07
N VAL A 19 0.96 0.73 0.23
CA VAL A 19 2.14 0.02 -0.29
C VAL A 19 2.14 -1.47 0.05
N ASP A 20 1.65 -1.86 1.22
CA ASP A 20 1.52 -3.25 1.64
C ASP A 20 0.54 -4.03 0.75
N LEU A 21 -0.60 -3.43 0.40
CA LEU A 21 -1.57 -4.04 -0.52
C LEU A 21 -0.99 -4.15 -1.93
N LEU A 22 -0.26 -3.13 -2.39
CA LEU A 22 0.41 -3.17 -3.69
C LEU A 22 1.45 -4.29 -3.75
N LEU A 23 2.28 -4.43 -2.71
CA LEU A 23 3.29 -5.48 -2.59
C LEU A 23 2.64 -6.87 -2.51
N GLN A 24 1.52 -7.01 -1.79
CA GLN A 24 0.74 -8.26 -1.77
C GLN A 24 0.22 -8.62 -3.17
N ARG A 25 -0.24 -7.63 -3.95
CA ARG A 25 -0.66 -7.84 -5.35
C ARG A 25 0.53 -8.22 -6.23
N MET A 26 1.68 -7.60 -6.03
CA MET A 26 2.93 -7.95 -6.74
C MET A 26 3.40 -9.38 -6.42
N GLY A 27 3.02 -9.96 -5.29
CA GLY A 27 3.28 -11.39 -4.99
C GLY A 27 2.59 -12.38 -5.94
N ARG A 28 1.74 -11.90 -6.86
CA ARG A 28 1.08 -12.65 -7.93
C ARG A 28 1.69 -12.37 -9.31
N LEU A 29 2.61 -11.41 -9.41
CA LEU A 29 3.35 -11.09 -10.62
C LEU A 29 4.54 -12.05 -10.72
N HIS A 30 4.59 -12.83 -11.80
CA HIS A 30 5.67 -13.80 -12.05
C HIS A 30 5.86 -14.78 -10.87
N ARG A 31 4.76 -15.17 -10.23
CA ARG A 31 4.72 -16.00 -9.01
C ARG A 31 5.35 -17.37 -9.24
N HIS A 32 5.13 -17.95 -10.41
CA HIS A 32 5.66 -19.26 -10.77
C HIS A 32 6.77 -19.10 -11.81
N PRO A 33 7.97 -19.70 -11.62
CA PRO A 33 8.99 -19.73 -12.65
C PRO A 33 8.47 -20.47 -13.90
N ARG A 34 8.70 -19.90 -15.08
CA ARG A 34 8.25 -20.42 -16.38
C ARG A 34 9.41 -20.60 -17.34
N GLY A 35 10.19 -21.66 -17.12
CA GLY A 35 11.43 -21.96 -17.85
C GLY A 35 12.63 -21.16 -17.36
N GLN A 36 13.78 -21.33 -18.02
CA GLN A 36 14.98 -20.53 -17.72
C GLN A 36 14.74 -19.09 -18.13
N ASP A 37 15.08 -18.12 -17.27
CA ASP A 37 14.89 -16.69 -17.52
C ASP A 37 13.48 -16.30 -18.01
N GLN A 38 12.46 -17.05 -17.57
CA GLN A 38 11.06 -16.86 -17.97
C GLN A 38 10.80 -17.04 -19.46
N GLU A 39 11.59 -17.88 -20.15
CA GLU A 39 11.52 -18.07 -21.60
C GLU A 39 10.14 -18.50 -22.13
N GLN A 40 9.34 -19.18 -21.30
CA GLN A 40 7.99 -19.61 -21.65
C GLN A 40 6.95 -18.47 -21.54
N ARG A 41 7.33 -17.30 -20.98
CA ARG A 41 6.53 -16.08 -21.07
C ARG A 41 6.72 -15.41 -22.44
N PRO A 42 5.70 -14.71 -22.96
CA PRO A 42 5.85 -13.88 -24.15
C PRO A 42 7.06 -12.95 -24.04
N ALA A 43 7.85 -12.79 -25.10
CA ALA A 43 9.13 -12.09 -25.06
C ALA A 43 9.04 -10.68 -24.41
N ARG A 44 7.96 -9.95 -24.65
CA ARG A 44 7.72 -8.60 -24.10
C ARG A 44 7.32 -8.58 -22.62
N LEU A 45 7.04 -9.75 -22.02
CA LEU A 45 6.55 -9.92 -20.65
C LEU A 45 7.45 -10.82 -19.80
N ARG A 46 8.67 -11.15 -20.29
CA ARG A 46 9.66 -11.91 -19.51
C ARG A 46 10.21 -11.13 -18.33
N GLN A 47 10.21 -9.80 -18.44
CA GLN A 47 10.50 -8.91 -17.32
C GLN A 47 9.21 -8.59 -16.56
N ALA A 48 9.20 -8.90 -15.27
CA ALA A 48 8.13 -8.54 -14.36
C ALA A 48 7.94 -7.02 -14.31
N ARG A 49 6.71 -6.56 -14.58
CA ARG A 49 6.35 -5.13 -14.51
C ARG A 49 5.02 -4.95 -13.81
N CYS A 50 4.98 -3.96 -12.93
CA CYS A 50 3.75 -3.45 -12.32
C CYS A 50 3.54 -2.02 -12.82
N LEU A 51 2.40 -1.78 -13.44
CA LEU A 51 1.97 -0.45 -13.88
C LEU A 51 1.04 0.11 -12.80
N VAL A 52 1.47 1.19 -12.15
CA VAL A 52 0.66 1.89 -11.16
C VAL A 52 -0.17 2.97 -11.87
N THR A 53 -1.48 2.92 -11.71
CA THR A 53 -2.46 3.85 -12.30
C THR A 53 -3.20 4.61 -11.20
N GLY A 54 -4.17 5.45 -11.57
CA GLY A 54 -5.04 6.12 -10.61
C GLY A 54 -4.37 7.27 -9.85
N VAL A 55 -3.40 7.94 -10.47
CA VAL A 55 -2.70 9.10 -9.93
C VAL A 55 -2.59 10.14 -11.04
N ASP A 56 -3.04 11.36 -10.74
CA ASP A 56 -2.73 12.54 -11.53
C ASP A 56 -1.43 13.16 -11.02
N TRP A 57 -0.45 13.31 -11.92
CA TRP A 57 0.88 13.83 -11.60
C TRP A 57 1.04 15.31 -11.96
N GLU A 58 0.08 15.89 -12.69
CA GLU A 58 0.15 17.29 -13.15
C GLU A 58 -0.51 18.26 -12.15
N THR A 59 -0.99 17.75 -11.02
CA THR A 59 -1.72 18.53 -10.02
C THR A 59 -0.79 19.11 -8.95
N GLY A 60 -1.03 20.40 -8.65
CA GLY A 60 -0.64 21.06 -7.40
C GLY A 60 0.79 20.80 -6.91
N PRO A 61 1.04 20.91 -5.59
CA PRO A 61 2.34 20.60 -5.02
C PRO A 61 2.56 19.10 -4.79
N ALA A 62 1.51 18.26 -4.83
CA ALA A 62 1.57 16.82 -4.62
C ALA A 62 0.66 16.09 -5.62
N PRO A 63 1.01 14.86 -6.08
CA PRO A 63 0.16 14.07 -6.98
C PRO A 63 -1.21 13.78 -6.36
N GLU A 64 -2.26 13.73 -7.19
CA GLU A 64 -3.63 13.50 -6.73
C GLU A 64 -4.09 12.06 -7.04
N PRO A 65 -4.34 11.22 -6.02
CA PRO A 65 -4.97 9.93 -6.25
C PRO A 65 -6.40 10.10 -6.73
N VAL A 66 -6.86 9.21 -7.63
CA VAL A 66 -8.24 9.26 -8.13
C VAL A 66 -9.28 9.18 -7.00
N PRO A 67 -10.44 9.83 -7.14
CA PRO A 67 -11.45 9.92 -6.08
C PRO A 67 -11.88 8.56 -5.49
N GLY A 68 -11.96 7.53 -6.33
CA GLY A 68 -12.31 6.17 -5.89
C GLY A 68 -11.30 5.59 -4.91
N SER A 69 -10.00 5.64 -5.24
CA SER A 69 -8.94 5.17 -4.34
C SER A 69 -8.87 6.01 -3.07
N ALA A 70 -8.98 7.34 -3.20
CA ALA A 70 -8.98 8.25 -2.06
C ALA A 70 -10.15 8.00 -1.09
N ALA A 71 -11.33 7.67 -1.61
CA ALA A 71 -12.50 7.34 -0.78
C ALA A 71 -12.34 6.02 -0.01
N ILE A 72 -11.64 5.03 -0.59
CA ILE A 72 -11.45 3.71 0.03
C ILE A 72 -10.30 3.71 1.03
N TYR A 73 -9.15 4.29 0.65
CA TYR A 73 -7.91 4.16 1.41
C TYR A 73 -7.50 5.44 2.16
N GLY A 74 -8.08 6.59 1.80
CA GLY A 74 -7.69 7.90 2.30
C GLY A 74 -6.42 8.43 1.63
N SER A 75 -6.42 9.72 1.29
CA SER A 75 -5.31 10.35 0.55
C SER A 75 -3.97 10.27 1.30
N TYR A 76 -3.96 10.34 2.63
CA TYR A 76 -2.73 10.31 3.42
C TYR A 76 -1.93 9.01 3.23
N ALA A 77 -2.58 7.85 3.30
CA ALA A 77 -1.92 6.56 3.11
C ALA A 77 -1.44 6.37 1.67
N LEU A 78 -2.21 6.87 0.70
CA LEU A 78 -1.88 6.81 -0.73
C LEU A 78 -0.65 7.68 -1.06
N LEU A 79 -0.60 8.92 -0.57
CA LEU A 79 0.53 9.82 -0.76
C LEU A 79 1.81 9.26 -0.12
N ARG A 80 1.74 8.75 1.12
CA ARG A 80 2.89 8.09 1.75
C ARG A 80 3.37 6.88 0.96
N SER A 81 2.46 6.13 0.35
CA SER A 81 2.80 4.99 -0.51
C SER A 81 3.52 5.43 -1.78
N LEU A 82 3.07 6.50 -2.43
CA LEU A 82 3.79 7.11 -3.56
C LEU A 82 5.19 7.57 -3.16
N ALA A 83 5.32 8.26 -2.03
CA ALA A 83 6.59 8.78 -1.55
C ALA A 83 7.63 7.68 -1.34
N VAL A 84 7.26 6.57 -0.70
CA VAL A 84 8.21 5.45 -0.49
C VAL A 84 8.54 4.70 -1.79
N LEU A 85 7.60 4.66 -2.73
CA LEU A 85 7.76 4.01 -4.03
C LEU A 85 8.47 4.89 -5.06
N ALA A 86 8.61 6.19 -4.83
CA ALA A 86 9.19 7.14 -5.81
C ALA A 86 10.51 6.67 -6.45
N PRO A 87 11.49 6.09 -5.72
CA PRO A 87 12.73 5.59 -6.34
C PRO A 87 12.52 4.40 -7.30
N HIS A 88 11.40 3.70 -7.17
CA HIS A 88 11.03 2.51 -7.93
C HIS A 88 10.07 2.80 -9.09
N LEU A 89 9.42 3.97 -9.08
CA LEU A 89 8.58 4.42 -10.18
C LEU A 89 9.45 4.89 -11.34
N GLY A 90 9.17 4.38 -12.54
CA GLY A 90 9.81 4.87 -13.76
C GLY A 90 9.12 6.13 -14.29
N THR A 91 9.85 6.93 -15.06
CA THR A 91 9.32 8.04 -15.84
C THR A 91 9.27 7.68 -17.32
N ALA A 92 8.68 8.55 -18.15
CA ALA A 92 8.66 8.34 -19.58
C ALA A 92 10.09 8.19 -20.12
N GLY A 93 10.43 6.98 -20.60
CA GLY A 93 11.74 6.66 -21.16
C GLY A 93 12.81 6.21 -20.16
N ALA A 94 12.54 6.18 -18.85
CA ALA A 94 13.50 5.71 -17.85
C ALA A 94 12.82 4.80 -16.80
N ALA A 95 13.36 3.60 -16.64
CA ALA A 95 12.89 2.69 -15.59
C ALA A 95 13.36 3.18 -14.21
N GLY A 96 12.49 3.07 -13.21
CA GLY A 96 12.86 3.25 -11.81
C GLY A 96 13.75 2.10 -11.32
N ARG A 97 14.23 2.21 -10.08
CA ARG A 97 15.00 1.14 -9.43
C ARG A 97 14.13 -0.12 -9.32
N PRO A 98 14.60 -1.31 -9.76
CA PRO A 98 13.85 -2.54 -9.57
C PRO A 98 13.52 -2.79 -8.08
N LEU A 99 12.30 -3.26 -7.82
CA LEU A 99 11.91 -3.80 -6.52
C LEU A 99 12.45 -5.23 -6.39
N ARG A 100 13.12 -5.53 -5.29
CA ARG A 100 13.58 -6.88 -4.93
C ARG A 100 12.68 -7.42 -3.84
N LEU A 101 12.00 -8.51 -4.15
CA LEU A 101 11.11 -9.18 -3.20
C LEU A 101 11.74 -10.52 -2.81
N PRO A 102 11.77 -10.87 -1.51
CA PRO A 102 11.06 -10.22 -0.41
C PRO A 102 11.78 -9.05 0.29
N GLU A 103 13.00 -8.70 -0.11
CA GLU A 103 13.91 -7.84 0.66
C GLU A 103 13.38 -6.42 0.88
N ASP A 104 12.75 -5.83 -0.14
CA ASP A 104 12.25 -4.45 -0.08
C ASP A 104 10.87 -4.37 0.61
N ILE A 105 10.21 -5.48 0.94
CA ILE A 105 8.86 -5.47 1.55
C ILE A 105 8.87 -4.75 2.90
N SER A 106 9.63 -5.28 3.86
CA SER A 106 9.64 -4.75 5.23
C SER A 106 10.12 -3.30 5.29
N PRO A 107 11.23 -2.91 4.63
CA PRO A 107 11.68 -1.51 4.61
C PRO A 107 10.64 -0.54 4.04
N LEU A 108 9.95 -0.90 2.95
CA LEU A 108 8.95 -0.02 2.33
C LEU A 108 7.71 0.14 3.21
N VAL A 109 7.21 -0.96 3.77
CA VAL A 109 6.04 -0.94 4.66
C VAL A 109 6.37 -0.13 5.92
N GLN A 110 7.53 -0.34 6.54
CA GLN A 110 7.92 0.41 7.73
C GLN A 110 8.06 1.91 7.44
N ARG A 111 8.66 2.31 6.31
CA ARG A 111 8.74 3.73 5.94
C ARG A 111 7.36 4.34 5.66
N ALA A 112 6.44 3.58 5.05
CA ALA A 112 5.12 4.08 4.73
C ALA A 112 4.24 4.28 5.96
N TYR A 113 4.40 3.46 7.00
CA TYR A 113 3.55 3.50 8.21
C TYR A 113 4.25 4.00 9.47
N GLY A 114 5.57 4.20 9.41
CA GLY A 114 6.40 4.67 10.52
C GLY A 114 6.22 6.16 10.83
N GLU A 115 6.96 6.61 11.84
CA GLU A 115 6.86 7.99 12.32
C GLU A 115 7.54 9.00 11.39
N GLU A 116 8.62 8.59 10.72
CA GLU A 116 9.30 9.43 9.72
C GLU A 116 8.34 9.77 8.58
N ASP A 117 8.37 11.01 8.10
CA ASP A 117 7.61 11.41 6.92
C ASP A 117 8.45 11.14 5.66
N PRO A 118 8.08 10.16 4.82
CA PRO A 118 8.79 9.90 3.57
C PRO A 118 8.45 10.93 2.50
N CYS A 119 7.41 11.76 2.71
CA CYS A 119 6.92 12.66 1.70
C CYS A 119 7.84 13.89 1.53
N PRO A 120 8.00 14.38 0.30
CA PRO A 120 8.68 15.63 0.05
C PRO A 120 8.03 16.82 0.79
N PRO A 121 8.81 17.78 1.35
CA PRO A 121 8.27 18.92 2.08
C PRO A 121 7.27 19.77 1.30
N GLU A 122 7.43 19.83 -0.02
CA GLU A 122 6.51 20.53 -0.92
C GLU A 122 5.07 19.99 -0.81
N TRP A 123 4.87 18.72 -0.45
CA TRP A 123 3.54 18.10 -0.34
C TRP A 123 2.78 18.53 0.92
N GLU A 124 3.42 19.20 1.87
CA GLU A 124 2.85 19.54 3.19
C GLU A 124 1.50 20.26 3.13
N PRO A 125 1.23 21.21 2.21
CA PRO A 125 -0.08 21.86 2.10
C PRO A 125 -1.23 20.89 1.82
N VAL A 126 -0.94 19.77 1.14
CA VAL A 126 -1.91 18.71 0.82
C VAL A 126 -1.90 17.63 1.91
N LEU A 127 -0.72 17.30 2.45
CA LEU A 127 -0.55 16.26 3.46
C LEU A 127 -1.12 16.63 4.82
N ALA A 128 -0.94 17.87 5.29
CA ALA A 128 -1.42 18.30 6.60
C ALA A 128 -2.93 18.02 6.80
N PRO A 129 -3.85 18.52 5.94
CA PRO A 129 -5.26 18.23 6.11
C PRO A 129 -5.60 16.74 5.90
N ALA A 130 -4.87 16.02 5.04
CA ALA A 130 -5.07 14.59 4.84
C ALA A 130 -4.66 13.78 6.09
N ARG A 131 -3.56 14.18 6.74
CA ARG A 131 -3.02 13.59 7.97
C ARG A 131 -3.96 13.80 9.14
N ASP A 132 -4.53 14.99 9.29
CA ASP A 132 -5.51 15.28 10.34
C ASP A 132 -6.78 14.43 10.16
N LYS A 133 -7.31 14.34 8.94
CA LYS A 133 -8.44 13.44 8.62
C LYS A 133 -8.11 11.99 8.96
N TYR A 134 -6.90 11.52 8.62
CA TYR A 134 -6.46 10.17 8.94
C TYR A 134 -6.40 9.91 10.45
N ARG A 135 -5.84 10.84 11.23
CA ARG A 135 -5.75 10.75 12.69
C ARG A 135 -7.14 10.70 13.33
N THR A 136 -8.03 11.63 12.97
CA THR A 136 -9.41 11.64 13.47
C THR A 136 -10.17 10.36 13.11
N ALA A 137 -10.00 9.84 11.89
CA ALA A 137 -10.63 8.59 11.49
C ALA A 137 -10.13 7.41 12.34
N ARG A 138 -8.82 7.33 12.60
CA ARG A 138 -8.19 6.28 13.41
C ARG A 138 -8.60 6.35 14.88
N GLU A 139 -8.66 7.55 15.45
CA GLU A 139 -9.18 7.78 16.81
C GLU A 139 -10.64 7.34 16.92
N ARG A 140 -11.49 7.75 15.97
CA ARG A 140 -12.89 7.34 15.94
C ARG A 140 -13.06 5.84 15.78
N GLN A 141 -12.22 5.19 14.96
CA GLN A 141 -12.23 3.74 14.82
C GLN A 141 -11.84 3.05 16.13
N SER A 142 -10.82 3.56 16.82
CA SER A 142 -10.41 3.07 18.14
C SER A 142 -11.54 3.19 19.16
N GLN A 143 -12.16 4.37 19.28
CA GLN A 143 -13.28 4.63 20.20
C GLN A 143 -14.48 3.73 19.90
N LYS A 144 -14.85 3.58 18.62
CA LYS A 144 -15.93 2.67 18.23
C LYS A 144 -15.61 1.22 18.58
N ALA A 145 -14.36 0.81 18.41
CA ALA A 145 -13.94 -0.54 18.75
C ALA A 145 -14.09 -0.83 20.24
N GLU A 146 -13.92 0.15 21.13
CA GLU A 146 -14.14 -0.04 22.59
C GLU A 146 -15.55 -0.55 22.92
N VAL A 147 -16.56 -0.17 22.13
CA VAL A 147 -17.95 -0.63 22.30
C VAL A 147 -18.13 -2.10 21.90
N PHE A 148 -17.28 -2.64 21.01
CA PHE A 148 -17.40 -4.00 20.46
C PHE A 148 -16.33 -4.96 20.96
N ARG A 149 -15.38 -4.48 21.79
CA ARG A 149 -14.32 -5.31 22.34
C ARG A 149 -14.80 -5.99 23.61
N LEU A 150 -14.48 -7.28 23.73
CA LEU A 150 -14.56 -7.95 25.02
C LEU A 150 -13.63 -7.25 26.01
N ASP A 151 -14.05 -7.23 27.27
CA ASP A 151 -13.26 -6.69 28.37
C ASP A 151 -11.88 -7.38 28.44
N GLY A 152 -10.87 -6.69 28.98
CA GLY A 152 -9.56 -7.30 29.20
C GLY A 152 -9.65 -8.55 30.09
N VAL A 153 -8.71 -9.50 29.91
CA VAL A 153 -8.65 -10.74 30.73
C VAL A 153 -8.51 -10.36 32.19
N ARG A 154 -9.55 -10.65 32.97
CA ARG A 154 -9.55 -10.46 34.43
C ARG A 154 -8.62 -11.50 35.07
N LYS A 155 -8.12 -11.21 36.28
CA LYS A 155 -7.25 -12.13 37.04
C LYS A 155 -7.88 -13.53 37.16
N ALA A 156 -7.05 -14.57 37.14
CA ALA A 156 -7.45 -15.96 37.29
C ALA A 156 -8.39 -16.14 38.51
N GLY A 157 -9.51 -16.86 38.32
CA GLY A 157 -10.53 -17.07 39.34
C GLY A 157 -11.69 -16.06 39.35
N ARG A 158 -11.68 -15.02 38.48
CA ARG A 158 -12.82 -14.12 38.28
C ARG A 158 -13.76 -14.68 37.20
N PRO A 159 -15.10 -14.71 37.43
CA PRO A 159 -16.05 -15.18 36.44
C PRO A 159 -16.13 -14.23 35.23
N LEU A 160 -16.45 -14.80 34.05
CA LEU A 160 -16.62 -14.09 32.77
C LEU A 160 -17.95 -13.31 32.69
N ILE A 161 -18.55 -12.97 33.82
CA ILE A 161 -19.81 -12.21 33.87
C ILE A 161 -19.52 -10.75 33.49
N GLY A 162 -20.24 -10.24 32.49
CA GLY A 162 -20.05 -8.90 31.91
C GLY A 162 -18.84 -8.79 30.98
N TRP A 163 -18.39 -9.91 30.41
CA TRP A 163 -17.32 -9.96 29.41
C TRP A 163 -17.86 -9.88 27.96
N ILE A 164 -19.18 -10.02 27.79
CA ILE A 164 -19.96 -9.87 26.54
C ILE A 164 -20.94 -8.71 26.76
#